data_AF-A0A7V1M500-F1
#
_entry.id   AF-A0A7V1M500-F1
#
_cell.length_a   1.000
_cell.length_b   1.000
_cell.length_c   1.000
_cell.angle_alpha   90.00
_cell.angle_beta   90.00
_cell.angle_gamma   90.00
#
_symmetry.space_group_name_H-M   'P 1'
#
loop_
_entity.id
_entity.type
_entity.pdbx_description
1 polymer ?
#
loop_
_entity_poly.entity_id
_entity_poly.type
_entity_poly.pdbx_seq_one_letter_code
_entity_poly.pdbx_strand_id
1 'polypeptide(L)'
;MRMWARVEAVDSLLAIRERHYARVVDNYRTVLLVSEQMRNGGIIISHLVALACTDIIRRPAVQALPYLSAGECDAIVHITRQWERRRVPVEQAFEAERASYINLLHDFYEGKEKLTPEWFGAGPDVPKRVPPAKWLNLRAAAHELQSLYEMAIRESRKPVYSKPKCPNPDMW
;
A
#
# COMPACT_ATOMS: atom_id res chain seq x y z
N MET A 1 6.08 0.22 -10.38
CA MET A 1 5.13 1.22 -9.82
C MET A 1 5.79 2.35 -9.04
N ARG A 2 6.57 2.11 -7.96
CA ARG A 2 7.31 3.22 -7.30
C ARG A 2 8.22 4.00 -8.25
N MET A 3 8.86 3.29 -9.18
CA MET A 3 9.66 3.90 -10.24
C MET A 3 8.82 4.79 -11.18
N TRP A 4 7.60 4.39 -11.51
CA TRP A 4 6.69 5.19 -12.32
C TRP A 4 6.28 6.49 -11.61
N ALA A 5 5.88 6.42 -10.34
CA ALA A 5 5.57 7.64 -9.56
C ALA A 5 6.79 8.58 -9.43
N ARG A 6 8.02 8.04 -9.40
CA ARG A 6 9.24 8.84 -9.45
C ARG A 6 9.43 9.51 -10.81
N VAL A 7 9.14 8.82 -11.91
CA VAL A 7 9.18 9.41 -13.26
C VAL A 7 8.18 10.57 -13.36
N GLU A 8 6.93 10.39 -12.91
CA GLU A 8 5.92 11.45 -12.88
C GLU A 8 6.32 12.64 -11.98
N ALA A 9 6.99 12.36 -10.87
CA ALA A 9 7.52 13.42 -10.00
C ALA A 9 8.66 14.19 -10.65
N VAL A 10 9.56 13.51 -11.37
CA VAL A 10 10.63 14.17 -12.16
C VAL A 10 10.03 14.98 -13.30
N ASP A 11 9.02 14.45 -13.99
CA ASP A 11 8.30 15.16 -15.04
C ASP A 11 7.62 16.43 -14.51
N SER A 12 7.02 16.34 -13.32
CA SER A 12 6.43 17.49 -12.63
C SER A 12 7.50 18.54 -12.27
N LEU A 13 8.70 18.12 -11.83
CA LEU A 13 9.80 19.04 -11.58
C LEU A 13 10.31 19.72 -12.86
N LEU A 14 10.32 19.01 -13.98
CA LEU A 14 10.65 19.58 -15.29
C LEU A 14 9.59 20.59 -15.71
N ALA A 15 8.31 20.25 -15.59
CA ALA A 15 7.19 21.13 -15.90
C ALA A 15 7.22 22.44 -15.09
N ILE A 16 7.64 22.39 -13.81
CA ILE A 16 7.87 23.58 -12.98
C ILE A 16 8.95 24.47 -13.58
N ARG A 17 10.07 23.89 -14.04
CA ARG A 17 11.17 24.66 -14.66
C ARG A 17 10.75 25.32 -15.98
N GLU A 18 9.92 24.63 -16.75
CA GLU A 18 9.39 25.11 -18.03
C GLU A 18 8.17 26.04 -17.86
N ARG A 19 7.71 26.28 -16.62
CA ARG A 19 6.52 27.08 -16.28
C ARG A 19 5.21 26.53 -16.86
N HIS A 20 5.15 25.22 -17.08
CA HIS A 20 3.96 24.51 -17.52
C HIS A 20 3.21 23.92 -16.32
N TYR A 21 2.58 24.77 -15.51
CA TYR A 21 2.00 24.36 -14.23
C TYR A 21 0.74 23.49 -14.36
N ALA A 22 -0.04 23.64 -15.43
CA ALA A 22 -1.17 22.77 -15.74
C ALA A 22 -0.76 21.28 -15.80
N ARG A 23 0.43 21.00 -16.36
CA ARG A 23 0.98 19.64 -16.43
C ARG A 23 1.29 19.06 -15.05
N VAL A 24 1.68 19.89 -14.09
CA VAL A 24 1.91 19.47 -12.69
C VAL A 24 0.59 19.00 -12.06
N VAL A 25 -0.51 19.72 -12.33
CA VAL A 25 -1.85 19.35 -11.84
C VAL A 25 -2.30 18.02 -12.46
N ASP A 26 -2.09 17.83 -13.76
CA ASP A 26 -2.44 16.59 -14.45
C ASP A 26 -1.62 15.38 -13.97
N ASN A 27 -0.31 15.55 -13.79
CA ASN A 27 0.56 14.50 -13.24
C ASN A 27 0.15 14.14 -11.81
N TYR A 28 -0.16 15.16 -10.99
CA TYR A 28 -0.66 14.95 -9.63
C TYR A 28 -1.98 14.15 -9.62
N ARG A 29 -2.93 14.52 -10.49
CA ARG A 29 -4.20 13.79 -10.66
C ARG A 29 -3.96 12.34 -11.08
N THR A 30 -3.09 12.12 -12.05
CA THR A 30 -2.81 10.80 -12.61
C THR A 30 -2.22 9.87 -11.55
N VAL A 31 -1.23 10.34 -10.79
CA VAL A 31 -0.64 9.54 -9.70
C VAL A 31 -1.68 9.22 -8.62
N LEU A 32 -2.55 10.16 -8.26
CA LEU A 32 -3.61 9.90 -7.28
C LEU A 32 -4.63 8.87 -7.79
N LEU A 33 -5.06 8.94 -9.05
CA LEU A 33 -5.97 7.95 -9.64
C LEU A 33 -5.35 6.56 -9.71
N VAL A 34 -4.09 6.44 -10.15
CA VAL A 34 -3.38 5.15 -10.19
C VAL A 34 -3.19 4.61 -8.77
N SER A 35 -2.85 5.46 -7.80
CA SER A 35 -2.73 5.04 -6.40
C SER A 35 -4.05 4.49 -5.84
N GLU A 36 -5.18 5.09 -6.23
CA GLU A 36 -6.51 4.62 -5.85
C GLU A 36 -6.81 3.23 -6.43
N GLN A 37 -6.53 3.02 -7.73
CA GLN A 37 -6.71 1.73 -8.38
C GLN A 37 -5.85 0.63 -7.75
N MET A 38 -4.59 0.94 -7.45
CA MET A 38 -3.67 0.01 -6.78
C MET A 38 -4.18 -0.40 -5.40
N ARG A 39 -4.77 0.55 -4.66
CA ARG A 39 -5.35 0.28 -3.35
C ARG A 39 -6.57 -0.62 -3.43
N ASN A 40 -7.45 -0.41 -4.40
CA ASN A 40 -8.72 -1.13 -4.50
C ASN A 40 -8.55 -2.58 -4.98
N GLY A 41 -7.44 -2.91 -5.64
CA GLY A 41 -7.22 -4.22 -6.26
C GLY A 41 -6.22 -5.14 -5.57
N GLY A 42 -5.68 -4.81 -4.40
CA GLY A 42 -4.54 -5.55 -3.85
C GLY A 42 -4.45 -5.67 -2.33
N ILE A 43 -3.58 -6.60 -1.93
CA ILE A 43 -3.14 -6.86 -0.56
C ILE A 43 -2.46 -5.64 0.10
N ILE A 44 -2.13 -5.69 1.39
CA ILE A 44 -1.60 -4.54 2.14
C ILE A 44 -0.38 -3.89 1.48
N ILE A 45 0.45 -4.69 0.80
CA ILE A 45 1.61 -4.21 0.06
C ILE A 45 1.18 -3.21 -1.02
N SER A 46 0.12 -3.50 -1.78
CA SER A 46 -0.42 -2.60 -2.80
C SER A 46 -0.95 -1.30 -2.19
N HIS A 47 -1.58 -1.40 -1.01
CA HIS A 47 -2.02 -0.23 -0.25
C HIS A 47 -0.83 0.65 0.19
N LEU A 48 0.24 0.05 0.72
CA LEU A 48 1.45 0.77 1.14
C LEU A 48 2.19 1.38 -0.05
N VAL A 49 2.23 0.69 -1.19
CA VAL A 49 2.82 1.24 -2.42
C VAL A 49 2.00 2.42 -2.94
N ALA A 50 0.67 2.34 -2.90
CA ALA A 50 -0.21 3.46 -3.26
C ALA A 50 0.09 4.70 -2.40
N LEU A 51 0.18 4.54 -1.08
CA LEU A 51 0.54 5.64 -0.17
C LEU A 51 1.93 6.22 -0.49
N ALA A 52 2.92 5.37 -0.77
CA ALA A 52 4.26 5.82 -1.16
C ALA A 52 4.23 6.64 -2.46
N CYS A 53 3.45 6.23 -3.47
CA CYS A 53 3.28 7.00 -4.70
C CYS A 53 2.69 8.40 -4.43
N THR A 54 1.69 8.49 -3.53
CA THR A 54 1.10 9.79 -3.16
C THR A 54 2.08 10.72 -2.45
N ASP A 55 2.96 10.19 -1.58
CA ASP A 55 3.97 11.03 -0.91
C ASP A 55 5.07 11.52 -1.86
N ILE A 56 5.46 10.68 -2.84
CA ILE A 56 6.44 11.04 -3.87
C ILE A 56 5.96 12.23 -4.70
N ILE A 57 4.73 12.20 -5.22
CA ILE A 57 4.20 13.25 -6.09
C ILE A 57 3.79 14.52 -5.32
N ARG A 58 3.55 14.42 -4.01
CA ARG A 58 3.19 15.56 -3.17
C ARG A 58 4.28 16.64 -3.14
N ARG A 59 5.56 16.25 -3.11
CA ARG A 59 6.68 17.20 -3.03
C ARG A 59 6.71 18.20 -4.21
N PRO A 60 6.71 17.77 -5.48
CA PRO A 60 6.68 18.71 -6.60
C PRO A 60 5.38 19.52 -6.65
N ALA A 61 4.23 18.94 -6.29
CA ALA A 61 2.97 19.68 -6.24
C ALA A 61 3.03 20.85 -5.23
N VAL A 62 3.59 20.62 -4.04
CA VAL A 62 3.79 21.67 -3.02
C VAL A 62 4.75 22.76 -3.51
N GLN A 63 5.81 22.40 -4.25
CA GLN A 63 6.74 23.37 -4.82
C GLN A 63 6.11 24.23 -5.92
N ALA A 64 5.11 23.70 -6.64
CA ALA A 64 4.39 24.44 -7.67
C ALA A 64 3.35 25.42 -7.10
N LEU A 65 2.86 25.21 -5.87
CA LEU A 65 1.77 26.00 -5.26
C LEU A 65 1.90 27.53 -5.41
N PRO A 66 3.09 28.16 -5.21
CA PRO A 66 3.22 29.62 -5.31
C PRO A 66 3.01 30.17 -6.73
N TYR A 67 3.08 29.32 -7.75
CA TYR A 67 3.06 29.70 -9.16
C TYR A 67 1.76 29.31 -9.88
N LEU A 68 0.89 28.56 -9.20
CA LEU A 68 -0.39 28.13 -9.75
C LEU A 68 -1.37 29.30 -9.80
N SER A 69 -2.16 29.33 -10.86
CA SER A 69 -3.36 30.17 -10.93
C SER A 69 -4.42 29.71 -9.92
N ALA A 70 -5.39 30.59 -9.64
CA ALA A 70 -6.51 30.25 -8.74
C ALA A 70 -7.27 28.99 -9.20
N GLY A 71 -7.52 28.85 -10.51
CA GLY A 71 -8.20 27.67 -11.05
C GLY A 71 -7.40 26.38 -10.90
N GLU A 72 -6.08 26.43 -11.01
CA GLU A 72 -5.20 25.27 -10.78
C GLU A 72 -5.13 24.88 -9.31
N CYS A 73 -5.11 25.87 -8.40
CA CYS A 73 -5.22 25.63 -6.96
C CYS A 73 -6.55 24.94 -6.60
N ASP A 74 -7.66 25.44 -7.14
CA ASP A 74 -8.98 24.83 -6.93
C ASP A 74 -9.03 23.40 -7.48
N ALA A 75 -8.41 23.14 -8.63
CA ALA A 75 -8.30 21.81 -9.19
C ALA A 75 -7.54 20.86 -8.25
N ILE A 76 -6.39 21.25 -7.72
CA ILE A 76 -5.62 20.45 -6.75
C ILE A 76 -6.46 20.15 -5.49
N VAL A 77 -7.14 21.15 -4.94
CA VAL A 77 -8.00 20.98 -3.76
C VAL A 77 -9.13 19.99 -4.06
N HIS A 78 -9.78 20.13 -5.21
CA HIS A 78 -10.86 19.25 -5.62
C HIS A 78 -10.38 17.81 -5.80
N ILE A 79 -9.26 17.60 -6.51
CA ILE A 79 -8.65 16.28 -6.70
C ILE A 79 -8.29 15.64 -5.35
N THR A 80 -7.67 16.41 -4.46
CA THR A 80 -7.25 15.92 -3.13
C THR A 80 -8.46 15.51 -2.30
N ARG A 81 -9.52 16.33 -2.27
CA ARG A 81 -10.78 16.00 -1.56
C ARG A 81 -11.44 14.75 -2.13
N GLN A 82 -11.45 14.58 -3.45
CA GLN A 82 -12.00 13.37 -4.07
C GLN A 82 -11.20 12.13 -3.65
N TRP A 83 -9.87 12.21 -3.65
CA TRP A 83 -9.01 11.12 -3.22
C TRP A 83 -9.18 10.80 -1.73
N GLU A 84 -9.29 11.82 -0.87
CA GLU A 84 -9.52 11.66 0.57
C GLU A 84 -10.86 11.00 0.89
N ARG A 85 -11.93 11.35 0.19
CA ARG A 85 -13.26 10.72 0.37
C ARG A 85 -13.25 9.23 0.10
N ARG A 86 -12.40 8.78 -0.82
CA ARG A 86 -12.25 7.37 -1.18
C ARG A 86 -11.16 6.67 -0.38
N ARG A 87 -10.45 7.40 0.48
CA ARG A 87 -9.31 6.87 1.22
C ARG A 87 -9.76 5.82 2.22
N VAL A 88 -9.26 4.61 2.03
CA VAL A 88 -9.38 3.53 3.00
C VAL A 88 -8.27 3.72 4.06
N PRO A 89 -8.60 3.76 5.36
CA PRO A 89 -7.60 3.74 6.42
C PRO A 89 -6.73 2.47 6.35
N VAL A 90 -5.46 2.58 6.74
CA VAL A 90 -4.51 1.44 6.68
C VAL A 90 -5.00 0.29 7.57
N GLU A 91 -5.66 0.62 8.69
CA GLU A 91 -6.28 -0.34 9.60
C GLU A 91 -7.29 -1.24 8.89
N GLN A 92 -8.16 -0.66 8.07
CA GLN A 92 -9.18 -1.41 7.33
C GLN A 92 -8.55 -2.33 6.29
N ALA A 93 -7.42 -1.93 5.70
CA ALA A 93 -6.66 -2.79 4.78
C ALA A 93 -6.05 -3.99 5.51
N PHE A 94 -5.47 -3.78 6.70
CA PHE A 94 -5.00 -4.88 7.55
C PHE A 94 -6.13 -5.80 8.02
N GLU A 95 -7.30 -5.25 8.37
CA GLU A 95 -8.46 -6.03 8.80
C GLU A 95 -9.02 -6.91 7.66
N ALA A 96 -9.13 -6.37 6.45
CA ALA A 96 -9.59 -7.11 5.28
C ALA A 96 -8.62 -8.23 4.90
N GLU A 97 -7.31 -7.96 4.92
CA GLU A 97 -6.28 -8.94 4.63
C GLU A 97 -6.22 -10.05 5.69
N ARG A 98 -6.33 -9.68 6.98
CA ARG A 98 -6.45 -10.63 8.08
C ARG A 98 -7.63 -11.58 7.87
N ALA A 99 -8.80 -11.04 7.54
CA ALA A 99 -10.00 -11.86 7.30
C ALA A 99 -9.79 -12.81 6.10
N SER A 100 -9.19 -12.33 5.02
CA SER A 100 -8.89 -13.15 3.85
C SER A 100 -7.96 -14.32 4.18
N TYR A 101 -6.87 -14.08 4.92
CA TYR A 101 -5.92 -15.14 5.27
C TYR A 101 -6.46 -16.12 6.32
N ILE A 102 -7.26 -15.67 7.28
CA ILE A 102 -7.92 -16.57 8.23
C ILE A 102 -8.91 -17.49 7.49
N ASN A 103 -9.70 -16.94 6.56
CA ASN A 103 -10.61 -17.75 5.74
C ASN A 103 -9.84 -18.75 4.88
N LEU A 104 -8.72 -18.33 4.27
CA LEU A 104 -7.84 -19.22 3.51
C LEU A 104 -7.33 -20.39 4.37
N LEU A 105 -6.85 -20.12 5.59
CA LEU A 105 -6.42 -21.17 6.51
C LEU A 105 -7.56 -22.10 6.92
N HIS A 106 -8.79 -21.56 7.03
CA HIS A 106 -9.99 -22.34 7.27
C HIS A 106 -10.37 -23.21 6.08
N ASP A 107 -10.27 -22.71 4.85
CA ASP A 107 -10.54 -23.48 3.63
C ASP A 107 -9.51 -24.61 3.42
N PHE A 108 -8.25 -24.37 3.79
CA PHE A 108 -7.23 -25.43 3.87
C PHE A 108 -7.54 -26.46 4.95
N TYR A 109 -8.08 -26.02 6.09
CA TYR A 109 -8.57 -26.92 7.14
C TYR A 109 -9.78 -27.73 6.64
N GLU A 110 -10.75 -27.14 5.95
CA GLU A 110 -11.91 -27.91 5.47
C GLU A 110 -11.61 -28.79 4.24
N GLY A 111 -10.38 -28.73 3.72
CA GLY A 111 -9.96 -29.46 2.51
C GLY A 111 -10.61 -28.92 1.23
N LYS A 112 -11.18 -27.71 1.29
CA LYS A 112 -11.79 -27.01 0.14
C LYS A 112 -10.73 -26.49 -0.82
N GLU A 113 -9.56 -26.14 -0.30
CA GLU A 113 -8.38 -25.80 -1.08
C GLU A 113 -7.23 -26.79 -0.88
N LYS A 114 -6.43 -26.99 -1.94
CA LYS A 114 -5.20 -27.77 -1.88
C LYS A 114 -4.02 -26.83 -1.70
N LEU A 115 -3.26 -27.02 -0.62
CA LEU A 115 -1.95 -26.38 -0.42
C LEU A 115 -1.00 -26.85 -1.54
N THR A 116 -0.84 -26.05 -2.60
CA THR A 116 0.22 -26.28 -3.58
C THR A 116 1.52 -25.64 -3.09
N PRO A 117 2.69 -26.30 -3.26
CA PRO A 117 4.00 -25.78 -2.83
C PRO A 117 4.34 -24.39 -3.38
N GLU A 118 3.75 -24.04 -4.53
CA GLU A 118 3.89 -22.75 -5.22
C GLU A 118 3.44 -21.56 -4.35
N TRP A 119 2.49 -21.76 -3.44
CA TRP A 119 1.95 -20.71 -2.57
C TRP A 119 2.94 -20.25 -1.49
N PHE A 120 3.95 -21.06 -1.19
CA PHE A 120 4.97 -20.74 -0.19
C PHE A 120 6.28 -20.25 -0.82
N GLY A 121 6.31 -20.01 -2.13
CA GLY A 121 7.55 -19.67 -2.86
C GLY A 121 8.61 -20.75 -2.76
N ALA A 122 8.21 -21.98 -2.43
CA ALA A 122 9.13 -23.07 -2.21
C ALA A 122 9.49 -23.70 -3.56
N GLY A 123 10.79 -23.81 -3.83
CA GLY A 123 11.32 -24.39 -5.05
C GLY A 123 10.89 -25.85 -5.27
N PRO A 124 11.23 -26.45 -6.42
CA PRO A 124 10.73 -27.76 -6.85
C PRO A 124 11.06 -28.96 -5.93
N ASP A 125 11.90 -28.77 -4.90
CA ASP A 125 12.39 -29.81 -3.99
C ASP A 125 11.58 -30.02 -2.70
N VAL A 126 10.36 -29.45 -2.58
CA VAL A 126 9.52 -29.72 -1.40
C VAL A 126 8.93 -31.13 -1.45
N PRO A 127 9.12 -31.97 -0.41
CA PRO A 127 8.61 -33.33 -0.39
C PRO A 127 7.08 -33.38 -0.53
N LYS A 128 6.61 -34.17 -1.51
CA LYS A 128 5.19 -34.32 -1.93
C LYS A 128 4.25 -34.95 -0.88
N ARG A 129 4.77 -35.42 0.26
CA ARG A 129 3.97 -36.04 1.32
C ARG A 129 3.95 -35.12 2.53
N VAL A 130 2.77 -34.59 2.85
CA VAL A 130 2.63 -33.69 3.98
C VAL A 130 1.93 -34.41 5.16
N PRO A 131 2.56 -34.55 6.34
CA PRO A 131 2.03 -35.39 7.42
C PRO A 131 0.86 -34.73 8.17
N PRO A 132 0.05 -35.51 8.91
CA PRO A 132 -1.09 -35.03 9.72
C PRO A 132 -0.74 -34.07 10.88
N ALA A 133 0.55 -33.83 11.16
CA ALA A 133 1.00 -32.71 12.00
C ALA A 133 0.63 -31.32 11.42
N LYS A 134 0.17 -31.27 10.16
CA LYS A 134 -0.33 -30.07 9.46
C LYS A 134 -1.47 -29.34 10.19
N TRP A 135 -2.38 -30.06 10.83
CA TRP A 135 -3.59 -29.48 11.43
C TRP A 135 -3.30 -28.64 12.67
N LEU A 136 -2.38 -29.12 13.51
CA LEU A 136 -1.85 -28.38 14.66
C LEU A 136 -1.06 -27.15 14.20
N ASN A 137 -0.29 -27.28 13.11
CA ASN A 137 0.45 -26.17 12.53
C ASN A 137 -0.46 -25.12 11.88
N LEU A 138 -1.58 -25.48 11.25
CA LEU A 138 -2.51 -24.52 10.66
C LEU A 138 -3.27 -23.71 11.72
N ARG A 139 -3.69 -24.34 12.81
CA ARG A 139 -4.33 -23.64 13.93
C ARG A 139 -3.34 -22.73 14.66
N ALA A 140 -2.12 -23.21 14.92
CA ALA A 140 -1.06 -22.38 15.47
C ALA A 140 -0.72 -21.20 14.54
N ALA A 141 -0.60 -21.45 13.24
CA ALA A 141 -0.36 -20.41 12.24
C ALA A 141 -1.50 -19.38 12.19
N ALA A 142 -2.77 -19.81 12.28
CA ALA A 142 -3.90 -18.88 12.35
C ALA A 142 -3.84 -17.98 13.59
N HIS A 143 -3.45 -18.54 14.75
CA HIS A 143 -3.27 -17.76 15.98
C HIS A 143 -2.09 -16.78 15.89
N GLU A 144 -0.94 -17.21 15.35
CA GLU A 144 0.21 -16.32 15.15
C GLU A 144 -0.11 -15.21 14.16
N LEU A 145 -0.76 -15.54 13.04
CA LEU A 145 -1.21 -14.59 12.04
C LEU A 145 -2.18 -13.57 12.65
N GLN A 146 -3.15 -14.02 13.44
CA GLN A 146 -4.07 -13.13 14.14
C GLN A 146 -3.33 -12.17 15.07
N SER A 147 -2.38 -12.67 15.87
CA SER A 147 -1.55 -11.85 16.77
C SER A 147 -0.75 -10.80 16.01
N LEU A 148 -0.12 -11.18 14.90
CA LEU A 148 0.65 -10.27 14.04
C LEU A 148 -0.21 -9.15 13.46
N TYR A 149 -1.38 -9.46 12.91
CA TYR A 149 -2.29 -8.44 12.37
C TYR A 149 -2.87 -7.54 13.47
N GLU A 150 -3.23 -8.09 14.63
CA GLU A 150 -3.71 -7.30 15.77
C GLU A 150 -2.64 -6.33 16.28
N MET A 151 -1.38 -6.77 16.34
CA MET A 151 -0.24 -5.92 16.65
C MET A 151 -0.06 -4.84 15.58
N ALA A 152 -0.09 -5.19 14.29
CA ALA A 152 0.06 -4.24 13.19
C ALA A 152 -1.04 -3.15 13.19
N ILE A 153 -2.30 -3.53 13.43
CA ILE A 153 -3.43 -2.60 13.57
C ILE A 153 -3.25 -1.69 14.79
N ARG A 154 -2.78 -2.24 15.92
CA ARG A 154 -2.50 -1.43 17.12
C ARG A 154 -1.39 -0.41 16.87
N GLU A 155 -0.31 -0.81 16.19
CA GLU A 155 0.80 0.07 15.83
C GLU A 155 0.40 1.14 14.81
N SER A 156 -0.45 0.80 13.83
CA SER A 156 -0.89 1.78 12.82
C SER A 156 -1.69 2.91 13.45
N ARG A 157 -2.56 2.59 14.44
CA ARG A 157 -3.41 3.54 15.20
C ARG A 157 -2.63 4.47 16.11
N LYS A 158 -1.38 4.15 16.46
CA LYS A 158 -0.57 5.04 17.30
C LYS A 158 -0.39 6.40 16.62
N PRO A 159 -0.41 7.50 17.37
CA PRO A 159 -0.10 8.80 16.81
C PRO A 159 1.38 8.89 16.39
N VAL A 160 1.65 9.70 15.37
CA VAL A 160 2.98 9.79 14.71
C VAL A 160 4.11 10.10 15.71
N TYR A 161 3.85 10.93 16.72
CA TYR A 161 4.84 11.33 17.73
C TYR A 161 5.23 10.20 18.70
N SER A 162 4.42 9.14 18.81
CA SER A 162 4.71 7.98 19.67
C SER A 162 5.34 6.79 18.93
N LYS A 163 5.52 6.91 17.60
CA LYS A 163 6.12 5.84 16.80
C LYS A 163 7.65 5.90 16.92
N PRO A 164 8.33 4.75 17.08
CA PRO A 164 9.80 4.73 17.03
C PRO A 164 10.25 5.33 15.70
N LYS A 165 11.26 6.21 15.74
CA LYS A 165 11.83 6.78 14.50
C LYS A 165 12.31 5.61 13.64
N CYS A 166 11.86 5.56 12.37
CA CYS A 166 12.47 4.65 11.41
C CYS A 166 13.99 4.90 11.42
N PRO A 167 14.82 3.86 11.54
CA PRO A 167 16.27 4.01 11.45
C PRO A 167 16.60 4.67 10.11
N ASN A 168 17.54 5.62 10.15
CA ASN A 168 17.95 6.38 8.99
C ASN A 168 18.45 5.39 7.91
N PRO A 169 17.96 5.45 6.66
CA PRO A 169 18.33 4.49 5.61
C PRO A 169 19.81 4.55 5.21
N ASP A 170 20.56 5.55 5.67
CA ASP A 170 22.00 5.73 5.41
C ASP A 170 22.92 4.91 6.35
N MET A 171 22.38 3.97 7.13
CA MET A 171 23.15 3.11 8.05
C MET A 171 23.33 1.64 7.57
N TRP A 172 23.23 1.38 6.27
CA TRP A 172 23.54 0.09 5.65
C TRP A 172 24.34 0.25 4.36
#